data_AF-A0A962P184-F1
#
_entry.id   AF-A0A962P184-F1
#
_cell.length_a   1.000
_cell.length_b   1.000
_cell.length_c   1.000
_cell.angle_alpha   90.00
_cell.angle_beta   90.00
_cell.angle_gamma   90.00
#
_symmetry.space_group_name_H-M   'P 1'
#
loop_
_entity.id
_entity.type
_entity.pdbx_description
1 polymer ?
#
loop_
_entity_poly.entity_id
_entity_poly.type
_entity_poly.pdbx_seq_one_letter_code
_entity_poly.pdbx_strand_id
1 'polypeptide(L)'
;ASNAKNVRAIPIPDSYRGLHGLQGTALAQAYADEVQQAIDSFAAAGIQLAGILVCPEFANEGLLNVPPGFMEMAVERVRRAGGLYIADEVQGGFARTGTHMWSHQWDQVTPDIVTLGKPMGNGHPISGVIARAELINEFGRTAMYFNTFGGNPVSCAVGLAVL
;
A
#
# COMPACT_ATOMS: atom_id res chain seq x y z
N ALA A 1 -7.29 9.70 -12.79
CA ALA A 1 -7.96 8.38 -12.65
C ALA A 1 -9.44 8.61 -12.34
N SER A 2 -10.36 7.80 -12.88
CA SER A 2 -11.80 8.00 -12.66
C SER A 2 -12.18 7.55 -11.24
N ASN A 3 -12.79 8.43 -10.45
CA ASN A 3 -13.40 8.05 -9.19
C ASN A 3 -14.55 7.07 -9.47
N ALA A 4 -14.40 5.82 -9.02
CA ALA A 4 -15.48 4.85 -9.01
C ALA A 4 -16.25 4.97 -7.69
N LYS A 5 -17.46 4.41 -7.59
CA LYS A 5 -18.28 4.47 -6.36
C LYS A 5 -17.47 4.18 -5.09
N ASN A 6 -16.68 3.11 -5.11
CA ASN A 6 -15.93 2.59 -3.95
C ASN A 6 -14.42 2.86 -4.00
N VAL A 7 -13.94 3.65 -4.97
CA VAL A 7 -12.49 3.93 -5.12
C VAL A 7 -12.29 5.41 -5.38
N ARG A 8 -11.39 6.02 -4.62
CA ARG A 8 -10.91 7.39 -4.84
C ARG A 8 -9.42 7.32 -5.15
N ALA A 9 -9.02 7.97 -6.23
CA ALA A 9 -7.61 8.18 -6.50
C ALA A 9 -7.18 9.50 -5.89
N ILE A 10 -5.97 9.54 -5.35
CA ILE A 10 -5.31 10.75 -4.89
C ILE A 10 -4.25 11.19 -5.92
N PRO A 11 -3.88 12.47 -5.96
CA PRO A 11 -2.71 12.91 -6.72
C PRO A 11 -1.46 12.13 -6.28
N ILE A 12 -0.57 11.86 -7.24
CA ILE A 12 0.67 11.15 -6.98
C ILE A 12 1.62 12.10 -6.22
N PRO A 13 2.17 11.70 -5.05
CA PRO A 13 2.98 12.57 -4.20
C PRO A 13 4.40 12.74 -4.77
N ASP A 14 4.58 13.65 -5.72
CA ASP A 14 5.87 13.98 -6.32
C ASP A 14 6.38 15.34 -5.80
N SER A 15 7.60 15.35 -5.25
CA SER A 15 8.29 16.58 -4.85
C SER A 15 8.75 17.42 -6.04
N TYR A 16 9.00 16.81 -7.20
CA TYR A 16 9.46 17.53 -8.40
C TYR A 16 8.31 18.29 -9.08
N ARG A 17 7.12 17.67 -9.18
CA ARG A 17 5.89 18.27 -9.70
C ARG A 17 4.89 18.61 -8.60
N GLY A 18 5.38 19.23 -7.53
CA GLY A 18 4.59 19.52 -6.32
C GLY A 18 3.32 20.32 -6.59
N LEU A 19 2.28 20.05 -5.78
CA LEU A 19 1.03 20.78 -5.79
C LEU A 19 1.23 22.25 -5.44
N HIS A 20 0.55 23.13 -6.18
CA HIS A 20 0.44 24.57 -5.88
C HIS A 20 1.78 25.32 -5.69
N GLY A 21 2.88 24.79 -6.25
CA GLY A 21 4.21 25.36 -6.05
C GLY A 21 4.78 25.20 -4.63
N LEU A 22 4.17 24.34 -3.81
CA LEU A 22 4.61 24.04 -2.45
C LEU A 22 5.83 23.12 -2.46
N GLN A 23 6.60 23.15 -1.37
CA GLN A 23 7.76 22.27 -1.15
C GLN A 23 7.86 21.81 0.31
N GLY A 24 8.72 20.82 0.56
CA GLY A 24 9.02 20.31 1.89
C GLY A 24 7.76 19.86 2.65
N THR A 25 7.70 20.18 3.94
CA THR A 25 6.59 19.79 4.81
C THR A 25 5.23 20.34 4.35
N ALA A 26 5.20 21.55 3.79
CA ALA A 26 3.95 22.12 3.27
C ALA A 26 3.40 21.32 2.08
N LEU A 27 4.29 20.79 1.23
CA LEU A 27 3.89 19.92 0.13
C LEU A 27 3.42 18.55 0.64
N ALA A 28 4.13 17.96 1.61
CA ALA A 28 3.71 16.71 2.23
C ALA A 28 2.32 16.84 2.87
N GLN A 29 2.06 17.95 3.56
CA GLN A 29 0.77 18.30 4.14
C GLN A 29 -0.32 18.42 3.07
N ALA A 30 -0.05 19.12 1.96
CA ALA A 30 -1.01 19.28 0.88
C ALA A 30 -1.43 17.93 0.27
N TYR A 31 -0.49 17.01 0.02
CA TYR A 31 -0.85 15.67 -0.42
C TYR A 31 -1.62 14.87 0.64
N ALA A 32 -1.28 15.01 1.93
CA ALA A 32 -2.05 14.37 3.00
C ALA A 32 -3.48 14.93 3.12
N ASP A 33 -3.68 16.22 2.79
CA ASP A 33 -5.00 16.84 2.72
C ASP A 33 -5.82 16.29 1.54
N GLU A 34 -5.20 15.93 0.41
CA GLU A 34 -5.89 15.22 -0.68
C GLU A 34 -6.39 13.83 -0.24
N VAL A 35 -5.63 13.13 0.62
CA VAL A 35 -6.11 11.89 1.26
C VAL A 35 -7.32 12.17 2.14
N GLN A 36 -7.29 13.24 2.94
CA GLN A 36 -8.43 13.63 3.77
C GLN A 36 -9.67 13.94 2.94
N GLN A 37 -9.53 14.71 1.87
CA GLN A 37 -10.63 15.02 0.96
C GLN A 37 -11.23 13.75 0.35
N ALA A 38 -10.41 12.76 -0.02
CA ALA A 38 -10.88 11.46 -0.49
C ALA A 38 -11.69 10.72 0.59
N ILE A 39 -11.21 10.71 1.84
CA ILE A 39 -11.92 10.12 2.99
C ILE A 39 -13.26 10.81 3.22
N ASP A 40 -13.28 12.13 3.26
CA ASP A 40 -14.49 12.93 3.48
C ASP A 40 -15.52 12.69 2.37
N SER A 41 -15.05 12.49 1.12
CA SER A 41 -15.92 12.16 -0.02
C SER A 41 -16.56 10.78 0.08
N PHE A 42 -15.95 9.82 0.80
CA PHE A 42 -16.59 8.54 1.11
C PHE A 42 -17.67 8.72 2.16
N ALA A 43 -17.37 9.45 3.24
CA ALA A 43 -18.32 9.75 4.31
C ALA A 43 -19.55 10.49 3.78
N ALA A 44 -19.36 11.50 2.92
CA ALA A 44 -20.44 12.24 2.26
C ALA A 44 -21.32 11.34 1.36
N ALA A 45 -20.75 10.27 0.82
CA ALA A 45 -21.48 9.25 0.05
C ALA A 45 -22.09 8.13 0.92
N GLY A 46 -21.99 8.22 2.25
CA GLY A 46 -22.46 7.19 3.18
C GLY A 46 -21.65 5.89 3.13
N ILE A 47 -20.39 5.96 2.68
CA ILE A 47 -19.48 4.82 2.55
C ILE A 47 -18.42 4.91 3.65
N GLN A 48 -18.32 3.88 4.48
CA GLN A 48 -17.23 3.78 5.45
C GLN A 48 -15.91 3.44 4.72
N LEU A 49 -14.84 4.14 5.08
CA LEU A 49 -13.52 3.87 4.54
C LEU A 49 -13.02 2.48 4.95
N ALA A 50 -12.60 1.67 3.98
CA ALA A 50 -11.96 0.37 4.25
C ALA A 50 -10.45 0.51 4.48
N GLY A 51 -9.78 1.39 3.74
CA GLY A 51 -8.34 1.58 3.85
C GLY A 51 -7.73 2.32 2.67
N ILE A 52 -6.41 2.40 2.69
CA ILE A 52 -5.58 2.94 1.62
C ILE A 52 -4.63 1.84 1.10
N LEU A 53 -4.48 1.75 -0.22
CA LEU A 53 -3.54 0.85 -0.88
C LEU A 53 -2.53 1.68 -1.66
N VAL A 54 -1.25 1.53 -1.34
CA VAL A 54 -0.16 2.34 -1.90
C VAL A 54 1.07 1.46 -2.12
N CYS A 55 1.74 1.62 -3.27
CA CYS A 55 3.10 1.16 -3.43
C CYS A 55 4.04 2.18 -2.78
N PRO A 56 4.77 1.85 -1.69
CA PRO A 56 5.56 2.84 -0.95
C PRO A 56 6.59 3.58 -1.82
N GLU A 57 7.17 2.89 -2.80
CA GLU A 57 8.14 3.47 -3.74
C GLU A 57 7.50 4.27 -4.90
N PHE A 58 6.20 4.15 -5.13
CA PHE A 58 5.54 4.67 -6.33
C PHE A 58 6.29 4.24 -7.61
N ALA A 59 6.64 2.94 -7.68
CA ALA A 59 7.53 2.40 -8.71
C ALA A 59 6.95 2.52 -10.13
N ASN A 60 5.63 2.36 -10.29
CA ASN A 60 4.95 2.51 -11.59
C ASN A 60 4.85 3.97 -12.03
N GLU A 61 4.82 4.88 -11.07
CA GLU A 61 4.69 6.31 -11.27
C GLU A 61 6.03 6.97 -11.61
N GLY A 62 7.12 6.22 -11.54
CA GLY A 62 8.44 6.63 -12.03
C GLY A 62 9.52 6.77 -10.96
N LEU A 63 9.41 6.06 -9.82
CA LEU A 63 10.38 6.12 -8.71
C LEU A 63 10.57 7.56 -8.21
N LEU A 64 9.47 8.12 -7.74
CA LEU A 64 9.36 9.53 -7.42
C LEU A 64 10.04 9.88 -6.10
N ASN A 65 10.41 11.15 -5.96
CA ASN A 65 10.79 11.71 -4.68
C ASN A 65 9.53 12.06 -3.89
N VAL A 66 9.04 11.13 -3.08
CA VAL A 66 7.91 11.35 -2.19
C VAL A 66 8.28 12.40 -1.14
N PRO A 67 7.46 13.46 -0.93
CA PRO A 67 7.71 14.44 0.11
C PRO A 67 7.82 13.77 1.50
N PRO A 68 8.91 13.98 2.25
CA PRO A 68 9.08 13.36 3.56
C PRO A 68 7.92 13.64 4.51
N GLY A 69 7.45 12.61 5.21
CA GLY A 69 6.32 12.68 6.15
C GLY A 69 4.94 12.54 5.51
N PHE A 70 4.82 12.55 4.18
CA PHE A 70 3.52 12.35 3.51
C PHE A 70 2.86 11.03 3.93
N MET A 71 3.58 9.91 3.83
CA MET A 71 3.03 8.58 4.10
C MET A 71 2.59 8.43 5.56
N GLU A 72 3.35 8.98 6.51
CA GLU A 72 2.99 9.00 7.93
C GLU A 72 1.66 9.75 8.15
N MET A 73 1.56 10.98 7.64
CA MET A 73 0.34 11.80 7.77
C MET A 73 -0.87 11.18 7.06
N ALA A 74 -0.67 10.60 5.88
CA ALA A 74 -1.72 9.93 5.12
C ALA A 74 -2.27 8.71 5.87
N VAL A 75 -1.38 7.84 6.36
CA VAL A 75 -1.78 6.64 7.09
C VAL A 75 -2.41 6.97 8.44
N GLU A 76 -1.94 8.01 9.13
CA GLU A 76 -2.58 8.48 10.35
C GLU A 76 -4.04 8.87 10.12
N ARG A 77 -4.33 9.64 9.06
CA ARG A 77 -5.70 10.05 8.69
C ARG A 77 -6.58 8.85 8.36
N VAL A 78 -6.05 7.90 7.59
CA VAL A 78 -6.75 6.66 7.23
C VAL A 78 -7.11 5.86 8.48
N ARG A 79 -6.17 5.71 9.42
CA ARG A 79 -6.41 5.02 10.70
C ARG A 79 -7.43 5.74 11.58
N ARG A 80 -7.37 7.07 11.67
CA ARG A 80 -8.37 7.89 12.39
C ARG A 80 -9.78 7.72 11.81
N ALA A 81 -9.89 7.48 10.50
CA ALA A 81 -11.15 7.19 9.82
C ALA A 81 -11.58 5.70 9.92
N GLY A 82 -10.83 4.86 10.64
CA GLY A 82 -11.12 3.43 10.82
C GLY A 82 -10.66 2.53 9.67
N GLY A 83 -9.87 3.06 8.72
CA GLY A 83 -9.33 2.30 7.60
C GLY A 83 -7.99 1.63 7.91
N LEU A 84 -7.62 0.65 7.07
CA LEU A 84 -6.35 -0.08 7.12
C LEU A 84 -5.32 0.50 6.14
N TYR A 85 -4.03 0.33 6.43
CA TYR A 85 -2.96 0.58 5.47
C TYR A 85 -2.49 -0.72 4.79
N ILE A 86 -2.62 -0.77 3.46
CA ILE A 86 -2.15 -1.85 2.61
C ILE A 86 -0.91 -1.37 1.84
N ALA A 87 0.26 -1.92 2.15
CA ALA A 87 1.49 -1.67 1.41
C ALA A 87 1.60 -2.64 0.23
N ASP A 88 1.66 -2.09 -0.99
CA ASP A 88 1.95 -2.86 -2.20
C ASP A 88 3.45 -3.02 -2.39
N GLU A 89 3.97 -4.12 -1.85
CA GLU A 89 5.37 -4.54 -1.91
C GLU A 89 5.64 -5.46 -3.12
N VAL A 90 4.72 -5.54 -4.09
CA VAL A 90 4.92 -6.43 -5.24
C VAL A 90 6.17 -6.06 -6.03
N GLN A 91 6.58 -4.78 -6.10
CA GLN A 91 7.84 -4.36 -6.73
C GLN A 91 8.96 -4.10 -5.73
N GLY A 92 8.61 -3.40 -4.65
CA GLY A 92 9.56 -2.88 -3.68
C GLY A 92 10.04 -3.90 -2.63
N GLY A 93 9.27 -4.97 -2.43
CA GLY A 93 9.63 -6.01 -1.48
C GLY A 93 10.88 -6.79 -1.90
N PHE A 94 11.41 -7.57 -0.96
CA PHE A 94 12.57 -8.44 -1.16
C PHE A 94 13.84 -7.68 -1.54
N ALA A 95 14.16 -6.66 -0.73
CA ALA A 95 15.39 -5.89 -0.81
C ALA A 95 15.60 -5.05 -2.07
N ARG A 96 14.53 -4.70 -2.79
CA ARG A 96 14.62 -3.82 -3.98
C ARG A 96 15.28 -2.47 -3.65
N THR A 97 14.98 -1.93 -2.48
CA THR A 97 15.53 -0.66 -1.97
C THR A 97 17.00 -0.74 -1.54
N GLY A 98 17.57 -1.94 -1.47
CA GLY A 98 18.96 -2.21 -1.08
C GLY A 98 19.25 -2.11 0.43
N THR A 99 18.72 -1.09 1.11
CA THR A 99 18.98 -0.86 2.55
C THR A 99 18.02 -1.60 3.48
N HIS A 100 16.87 -2.03 2.99
CA HIS A 100 15.79 -2.63 3.77
C HIS A 100 15.21 -3.83 3.03
N MET A 101 14.51 -4.72 3.74
CA MET A 101 13.85 -5.86 3.10
C MET A 101 12.56 -5.44 2.38
N TRP A 102 11.88 -4.42 2.91
CA TRP A 102 10.59 -3.92 2.43
C TRP A 102 10.62 -2.42 2.25
N SER A 103 9.91 -1.90 1.25
CA SER A 103 9.96 -0.48 0.90
C SER A 103 9.24 0.42 1.88
N HIS A 104 8.16 -0.05 2.51
CA HIS A 104 7.47 0.73 3.55
C HIS A 104 8.37 1.07 4.75
N GLN A 105 9.53 0.40 4.90
CA GLN A 105 10.50 0.73 5.94
C GLN A 105 11.19 2.08 5.69
N TRP A 106 11.25 2.58 4.46
CA TRP A 106 11.75 3.94 4.16
C TRP A 106 10.86 5.02 4.79
N ASP A 107 9.55 4.82 4.77
CA ASP A 107 8.58 5.73 5.36
C ASP A 107 8.41 5.52 6.88
N GLN A 108 9.01 4.47 7.44
CA GLN A 108 8.86 4.04 8.84
C GLN A 108 7.41 3.79 9.27
N VAL A 109 6.50 3.54 8.32
CA VAL A 109 5.10 3.24 8.60
C VAL A 109 4.85 1.75 8.46
N THR A 110 4.49 1.09 9.57
CA THR A 110 4.14 -0.34 9.56
C THR A 110 2.75 -0.55 8.94
N PRO A 111 2.59 -1.36 7.88
CA PRO A 111 1.31 -1.67 7.27
C PRO A 111 0.49 -2.69 8.05
N ASP A 112 -0.83 -2.67 7.84
CA ASP A 112 -1.76 -3.68 8.34
C ASP A 112 -1.77 -4.94 7.44
N ILE A 113 -1.59 -4.73 6.14
CA ILE A 113 -1.59 -5.74 5.09
C ILE A 113 -0.46 -5.43 4.10
N VAL A 114 0.22 -6.46 3.60
CA VAL A 114 1.27 -6.37 2.59
C VAL A 114 0.95 -7.31 1.43
N THR A 115 1.03 -6.82 0.19
CA THR A 115 0.92 -7.66 -1.01
C THR A 115 2.30 -7.97 -1.59
N LEU A 116 2.52 -9.23 -1.93
CA LEU A 116 3.80 -9.77 -2.41
C LEU A 116 3.65 -10.42 -3.79
N GLY A 117 4.72 -10.40 -4.57
CA GLY A 117 4.77 -11.03 -5.89
C GLY A 117 6.15 -10.85 -6.52
N LYS A 118 6.19 -10.63 -7.84
CA LYS A 118 7.39 -10.38 -8.67
C LYS A 118 8.70 -10.99 -8.12
N PRO A 119 9.56 -10.29 -7.33
CA PRO A 119 10.83 -10.86 -6.88
C PRO A 119 10.68 -12.12 -6.01
N MET A 120 9.52 -12.35 -5.38
CA MET A 120 9.23 -13.55 -4.57
C MET A 120 9.44 -14.86 -5.34
N GLY A 121 9.21 -14.88 -6.65
CA GLY A 121 9.44 -16.05 -7.50
C GLY A 121 10.53 -15.87 -8.54
N ASN A 122 11.18 -14.70 -8.58
CA ASN A 122 12.18 -14.33 -9.59
C ASN A 122 11.80 -14.75 -11.03
N GLY A 123 10.55 -14.49 -11.44
CA GLY A 123 9.99 -14.87 -12.74
C GLY A 123 9.06 -16.08 -12.73
N HIS A 124 9.06 -16.89 -11.67
CA HIS A 124 8.08 -17.95 -11.47
C HIS A 124 6.77 -17.43 -10.83
N PRO A 125 5.58 -17.89 -11.25
CA PRO A 125 4.32 -17.46 -10.67
C PRO A 125 4.19 -17.82 -9.18
N ILE A 126 4.26 -16.79 -8.33
CA ILE A 126 3.95 -16.84 -6.91
C ILE A 126 3.56 -15.43 -6.43
N SER A 127 2.60 -15.37 -5.53
CA SER A 127 2.21 -14.16 -4.82
C SER A 127 1.82 -14.52 -3.39
N GLY A 128 1.75 -13.50 -2.54
CA GLY A 128 1.38 -13.67 -1.15
C GLY A 128 0.70 -12.43 -0.60
N VAL A 129 -0.07 -12.63 0.46
CA VAL A 129 -0.58 -11.55 1.30
C VAL A 129 -0.12 -11.84 2.72
N ILE A 130 0.56 -10.88 3.33
CA ILE A 130 0.85 -10.89 4.77
C ILE A 130 -0.10 -9.90 5.41
N ALA A 131 -0.71 -10.26 6.54
CA ALA A 131 -1.56 -9.36 7.30
C ALA A 131 -1.45 -9.69 8.80
N ARG A 132 -1.89 -8.76 9.65
CA ARG A 132 -1.98 -9.00 11.09
C ARG A 132 -2.84 -10.25 11.37
N ALA A 133 -2.42 -11.08 12.31
CA ALA A 133 -3.05 -12.37 12.57
C ALA A 133 -4.54 -12.23 12.93
N GLU A 134 -4.90 -11.21 13.71
CA GLU A 134 -6.27 -10.87 14.07
C GLU A 134 -7.15 -10.55 12.86
N LEU A 135 -6.61 -9.89 11.82
CA LEU A 135 -7.35 -9.59 10.59
C LEU A 135 -7.62 -10.87 9.79
N ILE A 136 -6.61 -11.74 9.66
CA ILE A 136 -6.74 -13.02 8.95
C ILE A 136 -7.71 -13.94 9.69
N ASN A 137 -7.63 -14.00 11.02
CA ASN A 137 -8.51 -14.81 11.84
C ASN A 137 -9.98 -14.36 11.72
N GLU A 138 -10.24 -13.06 11.78
CA GLU A 138 -11.60 -12.53 11.62
C GLU A 138 -12.15 -12.79 10.21
N PHE A 139 -11.33 -12.56 9.18
CA PHE A 139 -11.68 -12.89 7.80
C PHE A 139 -12.02 -14.38 7.63
N GLY A 140 -11.18 -15.28 8.16
CA GLY A 140 -11.42 -16.73 8.08
C GLY A 140 -12.66 -17.22 8.82
N ARG A 141 -13.14 -16.48 9.82
CA ARG A 141 -14.40 -16.78 10.53
C ARG A 141 -15.64 -16.32 9.78
N THR A 142 -15.53 -15.27 8.99
CA THR A 142 -16.68 -14.55 8.40
C THR A 142 -16.81 -14.76 6.89
N ALA A 143 -15.72 -15.13 6.21
CA ALA A 143 -15.68 -15.31 4.78
C ALA A 143 -15.16 -16.70 4.41
N MET A 144 -15.87 -17.36 3.49
CA MET A 144 -15.33 -18.53 2.81
C MET A 144 -14.38 -18.06 1.70
N TYR A 145 -13.10 -18.40 1.82
CA TYR A 145 -12.08 -18.09 0.83
C TYR A 145 -11.35 -19.37 0.44
N PHE A 146 -11.20 -19.60 -0.87
CA PHE A 146 -10.53 -20.78 -1.41
C PHE A 146 -9.77 -20.40 -2.69
N ASN A 147 -8.58 -20.97 -2.87
CA ASN A 147 -7.79 -20.88 -4.09
C ASN A 147 -7.27 -22.28 -4.45
N THR A 148 -7.62 -22.79 -5.63
CA THR A 148 -7.20 -24.10 -6.14
C THR A 148 -5.68 -24.31 -6.09
N PHE A 149 -4.91 -23.26 -6.34
CA PHE A 149 -3.45 -23.30 -6.37
C PHE A 149 -2.81 -22.56 -5.17
N GLY A 150 -3.61 -22.22 -4.16
CA GLY A 150 -3.11 -21.65 -2.91
C GLY A 150 -2.13 -22.61 -2.24
N GLY A 151 -0.93 -22.13 -1.91
CA GLY A 151 0.10 -22.99 -1.31
C GLY A 151 0.66 -24.07 -2.25
N ASN A 152 0.67 -23.83 -3.57
CA ASN A 152 1.24 -24.75 -4.55
C ASN A 152 2.68 -25.16 -4.17
N PRO A 153 2.97 -26.46 -3.97
CA PRO A 153 4.29 -26.90 -3.51
C PRO A 153 5.45 -26.54 -4.43
N VAL A 154 5.24 -26.51 -5.76
CA VAL A 154 6.27 -26.11 -6.73
C VAL A 154 6.59 -24.63 -6.58
N SER A 155 5.57 -23.77 -6.54
CA SER A 155 5.78 -22.33 -6.31
C SER A 155 6.43 -22.08 -4.94
N CYS A 156 6.01 -22.78 -3.89
CA CYS A 156 6.63 -22.68 -2.57
C CYS A 156 8.12 -23.08 -2.59
N ALA A 157 8.47 -24.18 -3.26
CA ALA A 157 9.86 -24.61 -3.39
C ALA A 157 10.70 -23.58 -4.17
N VAL A 158 10.15 -22.96 -5.21
CA VAL A 158 10.84 -21.87 -5.92
C VAL A 158 11.04 -20.66 -5.01
N GLY A 159 10.00 -20.24 -4.28
CA GLY A 159 10.13 -19.14 -3.32
C GLY A 159 11.22 -19.39 -2.27
N LEU A 160 11.28 -20.60 -1.72
CA LEU A 160 12.34 -21.00 -0.77
C LEU A 160 13.74 -21.06 -1.39
N ALA A 161 13.85 -21.27 -2.70
CA ALA A 161 15.15 -21.29 -3.39
C ALA A 161 15.62 -19.87 -3.78
N VAL A 162 14.68 -18.94 -3.96
CA VAL A 162 14.97 -17.53 -4.30
C VAL A 162 15.35 -16.71 -3.07
N LEU A 163 14.71 -16.99 -1.92
CA LEU A 163 14.82 -16.24 -0.67
C LEU A 163 15.87 -16.85 0.28
#